data_AF-A0A9E3CVX8-F1
#
_entry.id   AF-A0A9E3CVX8-F1
#
_cell.length_a   1.000
_cell.length_b   1.000
_cell.length_c   1.000
_cell.angle_alpha   90.00
_cell.angle_beta   90.00
_cell.angle_gamma   90.00
#
_symmetry.space_group_name_H-M   'P 1'
#
loop_
_entity.id
_entity.type
_entity.pdbx_description
1 polymer ?
#
loop_
_entity_poly.entity_id
_entity_poly.type
_entity_poly.pdbx_seq_one_letter_code
_entity_poly.pdbx_strand_id
1 'polypeptide(L)'
;MVYTWKVSNVALPQGQQITGARITIKNIANWDTNPNRLFIHLLDNAKNAGVASFVDDPTNSSPVTDITDDFVNPRYHNQSNWLVASGTADTFLTSQSFTMTPTNFVYNFTTAQLNALFAYISNGGNFALGFDPDCHFFNDGIKFEIFTANSPAPVPEPATLALLGTGLAGLYARKRRKANRAA
;
A
#
# COMPACT_ATOMS: atom_id res chain seq x y z
N MET A 1 -9.51 -16.53 11.78
CA MET A 1 -9.66 -15.24 12.49
C MET A 1 -9.05 -14.19 11.59
N VAL A 2 -9.80 -13.17 11.19
CA VAL A 2 -9.29 -12.07 10.39
C VAL A 2 -8.71 -10.97 11.29
N TYR A 3 -7.69 -10.25 10.81
CA TYR A 3 -7.04 -9.15 11.52
C TYR A 3 -6.89 -7.92 10.64
N THR A 4 -6.99 -6.73 11.24
CA THR A 4 -6.54 -5.48 10.63
C THR A 4 -5.54 -4.79 11.54
N TRP A 5 -4.50 -4.21 10.95
CA TRP A 5 -3.56 -3.32 11.62
C TRP A 5 -3.62 -1.93 10.98
N LYS A 6 -4.32 -1.00 11.64
CA LYS A 6 -4.43 0.39 11.22
C LYS A 6 -3.22 1.21 11.63
N VAL A 7 -2.66 1.91 10.66
CA VAL A 7 -1.60 2.91 10.85
C VAL A 7 -2.19 4.27 10.48
N SER A 8 -2.11 5.21 11.43
CA SER A 8 -2.75 6.52 11.31
C SER A 8 -1.75 7.65 11.40
N ASN A 9 -2.13 8.79 10.82
CA ASN A 9 -1.34 10.02 10.80
C ASN A 9 0.04 9.85 10.16
N VAL A 10 0.13 8.99 9.15
CA VAL A 10 1.35 8.84 8.36
C VAL A 10 1.47 10.04 7.44
N ALA A 11 2.55 10.79 7.60
CA ALA A 11 2.92 11.89 6.72
C ALA A 11 4.20 11.53 5.98
N LEU A 12 4.21 11.71 4.66
CA LEU A 12 5.44 11.63 3.89
C LEU A 12 6.25 12.91 4.12
N PRO A 13 7.58 12.81 4.33
CA PRO A 13 8.42 14.00 4.41
C PRO A 13 8.29 14.86 3.14
N GLN A 14 8.33 16.18 3.32
CA GLN A 14 8.17 17.11 2.20
C GLN A 14 9.20 16.83 1.10
N GLY A 15 8.72 16.78 -0.15
CA GLY A 15 9.56 16.53 -1.32
C GLY A 15 9.97 15.06 -1.49
N GLN A 16 9.53 14.14 -0.63
CA GLN A 16 9.78 12.72 -0.80
C GLN A 16 8.61 11.98 -1.44
N GLN A 17 8.93 10.88 -2.10
CA GLN A 17 7.97 9.95 -2.68
C GLN A 17 8.29 8.52 -2.24
N ILE A 18 7.26 7.67 -2.17
CA ILE A 18 7.40 6.27 -1.79
C ILE A 18 8.11 5.54 -2.93
N THR A 19 9.25 4.91 -2.62
CA THR A 19 10.02 4.10 -3.57
C THR A 19 9.90 2.60 -3.31
N GLY A 20 9.39 2.23 -2.14
CA GLY A 20 9.13 0.84 -1.79
C GLY A 20 8.33 0.73 -0.50
N ALA A 21 7.76 -0.45 -0.29
CA ALA A 21 7.16 -0.84 0.96
C ALA A 21 7.32 -2.35 1.12
N ARG A 22 7.46 -2.79 2.37
CA ARG A 22 7.78 -4.18 2.68
C ARG A 22 7.08 -4.65 3.95
N ILE A 23 6.52 -5.85 3.87
CA ILE A 23 6.05 -6.60 5.04
C ILE A 23 7.06 -7.71 5.31
N THR A 24 7.48 -7.84 6.56
CA THR A 24 8.27 -8.97 7.05
C THR A 24 7.49 -9.66 8.15
N ILE A 25 7.23 -10.96 7.98
CA ILE A 25 6.70 -11.82 9.03
C ILE A 25 7.83 -12.77 9.45
N LYS A 26 8.25 -12.65 10.70
CA LYS A 26 9.39 -13.40 11.21
C LYS A 26 8.95 -14.79 11.65
N ASN A 27 9.72 -15.82 11.30
CA ASN A 27 9.50 -17.20 11.75
C ASN A 27 8.05 -17.70 11.56
N ILE A 28 7.42 -17.37 10.44
CA ILE A 28 6.07 -17.86 10.13
C ILE A 28 6.10 -19.33 9.76
N ALA A 29 5.17 -20.09 10.33
CA ALA A 29 4.91 -21.50 10.02
C ALA A 29 3.44 -21.82 10.25
N ASN A 30 2.97 -22.88 9.59
CA ASN A 30 1.68 -23.48 9.91
C ASN A 30 1.76 -24.13 11.30
N TRP A 31 0.63 -24.11 12.01
CA TRP A 31 0.47 -24.88 13.23
C TRP A 31 0.54 -26.39 12.98
N ASP A 32 -0.04 -26.86 11.87
CA ASP A 32 -0.14 -28.27 11.52
C ASP A 32 0.10 -28.53 10.01
N THR A 33 -0.20 -29.74 9.55
CA THR A 33 -0.07 -30.15 8.16
C THR A 33 -1.32 -29.93 7.31
N ASN A 34 -2.40 -29.37 7.88
CA ASN A 34 -3.61 -29.14 7.13
C ASN A 34 -3.38 -28.01 6.10
N PRO A 35 -4.12 -28.03 4.97
CA PRO A 35 -4.15 -26.92 4.04
C PRO A 35 -4.45 -25.60 4.77
N ASN A 36 -3.70 -24.56 4.40
CA ASN A 36 -3.79 -23.23 5.01
C ASN A 36 -3.44 -22.18 3.98
N ARG A 37 -3.88 -20.96 4.23
CA ARG A 37 -3.53 -19.81 3.40
C ARG A 37 -3.58 -18.55 4.23
N LEU A 38 -2.57 -17.72 4.09
CA LEU A 38 -2.58 -16.35 4.60
C LEU A 38 -2.85 -15.42 3.41
N PHE A 39 -3.95 -14.69 3.44
CA PHE A 39 -4.20 -13.56 2.55
C PHE A 39 -3.79 -12.26 3.23
N ILE A 40 -3.21 -11.34 2.45
CA ILE A 40 -2.72 -10.05 2.95
C ILE A 40 -3.24 -8.94 2.04
N HIS A 41 -3.79 -7.90 2.66
CA HIS A 41 -4.46 -6.79 1.99
C HIS A 41 -3.88 -5.46 2.46
N LEU A 42 -3.93 -4.47 1.58
CA LEU A 42 -3.71 -3.07 1.91
C LEU A 42 -5.07 -2.36 1.80
N LEU A 43 -5.50 -1.76 2.89
CA LEU A 43 -6.79 -1.12 3.04
C LEU A 43 -6.59 0.39 3.20
N ASP A 44 -7.47 1.20 2.62
CA ASP A 44 -7.40 2.66 2.83
C ASP A 44 -7.76 3.08 4.26
N ASN A 45 -8.48 2.23 4.99
CA ASN A 45 -8.81 2.45 6.38
C ASN A 45 -9.26 1.14 7.06
N ALA A 46 -9.26 1.15 8.39
CA ALA A 46 -10.00 0.18 9.19
C ALA A 46 -10.81 0.91 10.28
N LYS A 47 -11.85 0.27 10.81
CA LYS A 47 -12.72 0.89 11.83
C LYS A 47 -11.95 1.19 13.12
N ASN A 48 -11.11 0.26 13.55
CA ASN A 48 -10.39 0.33 14.83
C ASN A 48 -8.95 0.81 14.62
N ALA A 49 -8.43 1.59 15.58
CA ALA A 49 -7.02 1.96 15.63
C ALA A 49 -6.15 0.79 16.10
N GLY A 50 -4.90 0.72 15.62
CA GLY A 50 -3.99 -0.38 15.98
C GLY A 50 -4.46 -1.72 15.42
N VAL A 51 -4.25 -2.79 16.18
CA VAL A 51 -4.63 -4.15 15.78
C VAL A 51 -6.03 -4.47 16.28
N ALA A 52 -6.89 -4.99 15.40
CA ALA A 52 -8.20 -5.52 15.73
C ALA A 52 -8.43 -6.84 15.01
N SER A 53 -9.32 -7.67 15.54
CA SER A 53 -9.62 -9.00 14.99
C SER A 53 -11.11 -9.30 14.94
N PHE A 54 -11.47 -10.23 14.06
CA PHE A 54 -12.81 -10.73 13.86
C PHE A 54 -12.77 -12.27 13.76
N VAL A 55 -13.78 -12.92 14.32
CA VAL A 55 -13.91 -14.39 14.24
C VAL A 55 -14.76 -14.71 13.01
N ASP A 56 -14.09 -15.25 12.00
CA ASP A 56 -14.63 -15.69 10.70
C ASP A 56 -15.16 -17.13 10.70
N ASP A 57 -14.68 -18.01 11.57
CA ASP A 57 -15.26 -19.34 11.77
C ASP A 57 -15.51 -19.61 13.26
N PRO A 58 -16.75 -19.51 13.75
CA PRO A 58 -17.07 -19.80 15.14
C PRO A 58 -17.14 -21.31 15.45
N THR A 59 -16.99 -22.19 14.46
CA THR A 59 -17.29 -23.63 14.60
C THR A 59 -16.08 -24.52 14.89
N ASN A 60 -14.87 -23.96 15.04
CA ASN A 60 -13.64 -24.72 15.30
C ASN A 60 -13.45 -25.88 14.31
N SER A 61 -13.75 -25.67 13.03
CA SER A 61 -13.69 -26.71 12.01
C SER A 61 -12.30 -27.35 11.96
N SER A 62 -12.22 -28.62 12.35
CA SER A 62 -11.03 -29.47 12.14
C SER A 62 -11.46 -30.74 11.40
N PRO A 63 -11.00 -30.96 10.15
CA PRO A 63 -10.08 -30.12 9.39
C PRO A 63 -10.73 -28.82 8.89
N VAL A 64 -9.91 -27.79 8.65
CA VAL A 64 -10.35 -26.58 7.96
C VAL A 64 -10.78 -26.97 6.54
N THR A 65 -12.05 -26.74 6.22
CA THR A 65 -12.63 -27.02 4.89
C THR A 65 -12.88 -25.76 4.08
N ASP A 66 -12.74 -24.59 4.73
CA ASP A 66 -12.93 -23.29 4.11
C ASP A 66 -11.58 -22.56 4.06
N ILE A 67 -11.12 -22.27 2.85
CA ILE A 67 -9.97 -21.41 2.58
C ILE A 67 -10.49 -20.29 1.69
N THR A 68 -11.12 -19.30 2.31
CA THR A 68 -11.78 -18.18 1.68
C THR A 68 -11.11 -16.89 2.13
N ASP A 69 -10.74 -16.05 1.17
CA ASP A 69 -10.39 -14.66 1.42
C ASP A 69 -11.63 -13.87 1.88
N ASP A 70 -11.74 -13.61 3.18
CA ASP A 70 -12.84 -12.92 3.82
C ASP A 70 -12.77 -11.39 3.68
N PHE A 71 -11.65 -10.83 3.21
CA PHE A 71 -11.62 -9.44 2.77
C PHE A 71 -12.32 -9.25 1.42
N VAL A 72 -12.28 -10.27 0.55
CA VAL A 72 -12.98 -10.26 -0.75
C VAL A 72 -14.39 -10.87 -0.65
N ASN A 73 -14.56 -11.93 0.13
CA ASN A 73 -15.85 -12.59 0.28
C ASN A 73 -16.80 -11.76 1.17
N PRO A 74 -17.98 -11.35 0.66
CA PRO A 74 -18.86 -10.46 1.41
C PRO A 74 -19.59 -11.14 2.58
N ARG A 75 -19.34 -12.42 2.86
CA ARG A 75 -20.04 -13.25 3.85
C ARG A 75 -20.16 -12.58 5.22
N TYR A 76 -19.12 -11.85 5.65
CA TYR A 76 -19.06 -11.21 6.97
C TYR A 76 -19.16 -9.68 6.93
N HIS A 77 -19.19 -9.06 5.75
CA HIS A 77 -19.05 -7.60 5.62
C HIS A 77 -20.24 -6.81 6.18
N ASN A 78 -21.41 -7.46 6.29
CA ASN A 78 -22.61 -6.88 6.87
C ASN A 78 -22.67 -6.99 8.41
N GLN A 79 -21.72 -7.69 9.04
CA GLN A 79 -21.69 -7.83 10.49
C GLN A 79 -21.23 -6.53 11.15
N SER A 80 -21.86 -6.17 12.28
CA SER A 80 -21.59 -4.90 12.97
C SER A 80 -20.14 -4.77 13.41
N ASN A 81 -19.54 -5.88 13.86
CA ASN A 81 -18.17 -6.02 14.31
C ASN A 81 -17.17 -6.32 13.18
N TRP A 82 -17.58 -6.32 11.90
CA TRP A 82 -16.65 -6.46 10.78
C TRP A 82 -15.58 -5.36 10.81
N LEU A 83 -14.36 -5.67 10.39
CA LEU A 83 -13.18 -4.83 10.64
C LEU A 83 -13.10 -3.57 9.79
N VAL A 84 -13.72 -3.57 8.62
CA VAL A 84 -13.72 -2.45 7.67
C VAL A 84 -15.13 -1.93 7.41
N ALA A 85 -15.23 -0.67 6.97
CA ALA A 85 -16.50 -0.06 6.64
C ALA A 85 -16.90 -0.38 5.19
N SER A 86 -18.19 -0.31 4.88
CA SER A 86 -18.64 -0.38 3.48
C SER A 86 -17.97 0.73 2.67
N GLY A 87 -17.39 0.37 1.53
CA GLY A 87 -16.67 1.30 0.66
C GLY A 87 -15.20 1.53 1.02
N THR A 88 -14.66 0.84 2.03
CA THR A 88 -13.20 0.76 2.23
C THR A 88 -12.53 0.25 0.97
N ALA A 89 -11.57 1.00 0.45
CA ALA A 89 -10.78 0.56 -0.70
C ALA A 89 -9.80 -0.53 -0.27
N ASP A 90 -9.81 -1.64 -1.02
CA ASP A 90 -9.03 -2.83 -0.74
C ASP A 90 -8.12 -3.15 -1.93
N THR A 91 -6.81 -3.21 -1.65
CA THR A 91 -5.78 -3.64 -2.58
C THR A 91 -5.19 -4.97 -2.09
N PHE A 92 -5.49 -6.05 -2.80
CA PHE A 92 -4.86 -7.35 -2.56
C PHE A 92 -3.33 -7.26 -2.68
N LEU A 93 -2.63 -7.74 -1.66
CA LEU A 93 -1.17 -7.82 -1.67
C LEU A 93 -0.72 -9.18 -2.17
N THR A 94 -1.00 -10.23 -1.41
CA THR A 94 -0.54 -11.57 -1.71
C THR A 94 -1.35 -12.61 -0.96
N SER A 95 -1.25 -13.86 -1.41
CA SER A 95 -1.61 -15.02 -0.60
C SER A 95 -0.44 -15.99 -0.56
N GLN A 96 -0.27 -16.68 0.56
CA GLN A 96 0.83 -17.64 0.74
C GLN A 96 0.43 -18.74 1.70
N SER A 97 0.86 -19.98 1.40
CA SER A 97 0.85 -21.10 2.35
C SER A 97 2.28 -21.37 2.81
N PHE A 98 2.43 -21.91 4.01
CA PHE A 98 3.74 -22.25 4.58
C PHE A 98 3.83 -23.76 4.84
N THR A 99 4.92 -24.19 5.45
CA THR A 99 5.04 -25.52 6.04
C THR A 99 5.08 -25.37 7.56
N MET A 100 5.18 -26.49 8.29
CA MET A 100 5.44 -26.45 9.74
C MET A 100 6.88 -26.01 10.08
N THR A 101 7.74 -25.77 9.08
CA THR A 101 9.10 -25.28 9.31
C THR A 101 9.10 -23.74 9.31
N PRO A 102 9.46 -23.08 10.43
CA PRO A 102 9.50 -21.63 10.50
C PRO A 102 10.42 -21.02 9.45
N THR A 103 9.92 -20.00 8.77
CA THR A 103 10.68 -19.21 7.80
C THR A 103 10.39 -17.72 7.93
N ASN A 104 11.30 -16.88 7.45
CA ASN A 104 11.01 -15.45 7.33
C ASN A 104 10.30 -15.21 6.01
N PHE A 105 9.07 -14.71 6.08
CA PHE A 105 8.34 -14.28 4.90
C PHE A 105 8.57 -12.79 4.67
N VAL A 106 9.00 -12.44 3.46
CA VAL A 106 9.26 -11.05 3.06
C VAL A 106 8.46 -10.77 1.79
N TYR A 107 7.56 -9.80 1.88
CA TYR A 107 6.76 -9.34 0.75
C TYR A 107 7.10 -7.90 0.40
N ASN A 108 7.55 -7.68 -0.84
CA ASN A 108 7.81 -6.34 -1.38
C ASN A 108 6.63 -5.92 -2.26
N PHE A 109 6.16 -4.70 -2.09
CA PHE A 109 5.00 -4.19 -2.81
C PHE A 109 5.33 -3.97 -4.29
N THR A 110 4.38 -4.31 -5.16
CA THR A 110 4.44 -3.98 -6.59
C THR A 110 4.21 -2.49 -6.81
N THR A 111 4.55 -1.97 -7.99
CA THR A 111 4.32 -0.57 -8.35
C THR A 111 2.85 -0.15 -8.18
N ALA A 112 1.89 -1.01 -8.55
CA ALA A 112 0.47 -0.73 -8.38
C ALA A 112 0.06 -0.60 -6.90
N GLN A 113 0.59 -1.47 -6.04
CA GLN A 113 0.34 -1.42 -4.59
C GLN A 113 1.02 -0.23 -3.92
N LEU A 114 2.19 0.19 -4.39
CA LEU A 114 2.82 1.44 -3.94
C LEU A 114 1.99 2.66 -4.31
N ASN A 115 1.39 2.67 -5.51
CA ASN A 115 0.47 3.73 -5.92
C ASN A 115 -0.80 3.76 -5.04
N ALA A 116 -1.35 2.59 -4.70
CA ALA A 116 -2.47 2.49 -3.77
C ALA A 116 -2.08 3.01 -2.37
N LEU A 117 -0.93 2.58 -1.83
CA LEU A 117 -0.42 3.05 -0.54
C LEU A 117 -0.22 4.57 -0.53
N PHE A 118 0.36 5.13 -1.59
CA PHE A 118 0.51 6.56 -1.74
C PHE A 118 -0.84 7.28 -1.77
N ALA A 119 -1.82 6.76 -2.50
CA ALA A 119 -3.16 7.32 -2.56
C ALA A 119 -3.85 7.30 -1.18
N TYR A 120 -3.73 6.21 -0.45
CA TYR A 120 -4.33 6.05 0.88
C TYR A 120 -3.70 7.01 1.90
N ILE A 121 -2.36 7.13 1.90
CA ILE A 121 -1.65 8.13 2.72
C ILE A 121 -2.03 9.55 2.31
N SER A 122 -2.19 9.84 1.02
CA SER A 122 -2.60 11.16 0.54
C SER A 122 -4.05 11.49 0.91
N ASN A 123 -4.90 10.48 1.10
CA ASN A 123 -6.31 10.60 1.48
C ASN A 123 -6.50 10.63 3.01
N GLY A 124 -5.70 11.45 3.71
CA GLY A 124 -5.85 11.67 5.15
C GLY A 124 -4.88 10.90 6.05
N GLY A 125 -3.81 10.33 5.50
CA GLY A 125 -2.69 9.74 6.26
C GLY A 125 -3.04 8.46 6.99
N ASN A 126 -4.13 7.80 6.62
CA ASN A 126 -4.58 6.55 7.21
C ASN A 126 -4.51 5.44 6.17
N PHE A 127 -4.07 4.26 6.61
CA PHE A 127 -4.23 3.00 5.89
C PHE A 127 -4.23 1.86 6.91
N ALA A 128 -4.56 0.66 6.47
CA ALA A 128 -4.43 -0.54 7.29
C ALA A 128 -3.87 -1.72 6.49
N LEU A 129 -3.26 -2.66 7.19
CA LEU A 129 -2.92 -3.97 6.65
C LEU A 129 -3.97 -4.97 7.11
N GLY A 130 -4.62 -5.66 6.16
CA GLY A 130 -5.51 -6.78 6.43
C GLY A 130 -4.73 -8.09 6.39
N PHE A 131 -4.96 -8.97 7.36
CA PHE A 131 -4.42 -10.32 7.40
C PHE A 131 -5.55 -11.29 7.64
N ASP A 132 -5.74 -12.19 6.69
CA ASP A 132 -6.76 -13.22 6.77
C ASP A 132 -6.08 -14.61 6.74
N PRO A 133 -5.75 -15.14 7.93
CA PRO A 133 -5.28 -16.50 8.07
C PRO A 133 -6.45 -17.49 8.07
N ASP A 134 -6.60 -18.18 6.95
CA ASP A 134 -7.35 -19.43 6.90
C ASP A 134 -6.48 -20.54 7.49
N CYS A 135 -6.88 -20.99 8.68
CA CYS A 135 -6.15 -21.88 9.60
C CYS A 135 -5.14 -21.15 10.50
N HIS A 136 -4.41 -21.92 11.31
CA HIS A 136 -3.56 -21.39 12.38
C HIS A 136 -2.11 -21.24 11.93
N PHE A 137 -1.53 -20.07 12.18
CA PHE A 137 -0.12 -19.78 11.97
C PHE A 137 0.53 -19.32 13.27
N PHE A 138 1.79 -19.67 13.46
CA PHE A 138 2.66 -19.03 14.44
C PHE A 138 3.59 -18.06 13.74
N ASN A 139 3.99 -16.99 14.41
CA ASN A 139 5.05 -16.09 13.97
C ASN A 139 5.67 -15.36 15.17
N ASP A 140 6.86 -14.80 14.95
CA ASP A 140 7.61 -13.99 15.92
C ASP A 140 7.57 -12.49 15.56
N GLY A 141 6.39 -12.03 15.15
CA GLY A 141 6.11 -10.63 14.88
C GLY A 141 6.08 -10.27 13.40
N ILE A 142 5.37 -9.16 13.16
CA ILE A 142 5.16 -8.57 11.84
C ILE A 142 5.76 -7.17 11.85
N LYS A 143 6.56 -6.85 10.83
CA LYS A 143 7.14 -5.52 10.61
C LYS A 143 6.68 -4.98 9.26
N PHE A 144 6.24 -3.73 9.25
CA PHE A 144 5.98 -2.98 8.03
C PHE A 144 6.98 -1.84 7.88
N GLU A 145 7.53 -1.68 6.68
CA GLU A 145 8.51 -0.66 6.34
C GLU A 145 8.06 0.09 5.09
N ILE A 146 8.16 1.43 5.11
CA ILE A 146 8.00 2.28 3.94
C ILE A 146 9.36 2.89 3.62
N PHE A 147 9.78 2.77 2.36
CA PHE A 147 11.00 3.37 1.85
C PHE A 147 10.63 4.61 1.03
N THR A 148 11.31 5.72 1.29
CA THR A 148 11.10 6.98 0.60
C THR A 148 12.40 7.51 0.04
N ALA A 149 12.32 8.26 -1.05
CA ALA A 149 13.43 8.99 -1.61
C ALA A 149 13.00 10.39 -2.05
N ASN A 150 13.96 11.29 -2.24
CA ASN A 150 13.68 12.62 -2.77
C ASN A 150 13.03 12.49 -4.16
N SER A 151 11.95 13.24 -4.36
CA SER A 151 11.37 13.43 -5.67
C SER A 151 12.41 14.09 -6.57
N PRO A 152 12.59 13.62 -7.81
CA PRO A 152 13.41 14.35 -8.77
C PRO A 152 12.92 15.79 -8.83
N ALA A 153 13.82 16.77 -8.76
CA ALA A 153 13.46 18.15 -8.97
C ALA A 153 12.77 18.25 -10.35
N PRO A 154 11.66 19.00 -10.49
CA PRO A 154 11.02 19.19 -11.78
C PRO A 154 12.05 19.74 -12.76
N VAL A 155 12.45 18.90 -13.72
CA VAL A 155 13.35 19.30 -14.81
C VAL A 155 12.53 20.24 -15.69
N PRO A 156 13.03 21.44 -16.07
CA PRO A 156 12.29 22.37 -16.90
C PRO A 156 11.75 21.68 -18.15
N GLU A 157 10.42 21.64 -18.27
CA GLU A 157 9.75 21.01 -19.39
C GLU A 157 10.09 21.74 -20.72
N PRO A 158 9.95 21.08 -21.88
CA PRO A 158 10.26 21.66 -23.18
C PRO A 158 9.57 23.01 -23.45
N ALA A 159 8.40 23.24 -22.85
CA ALA A 159 7.68 24.51 -22.95
C ALA A 159 8.46 25.69 -22.32
N THR A 160 9.15 25.47 -21.21
CA THR A 160 9.99 26.50 -20.54
C THR A 160 11.22 26.81 -21.39
N LEU A 161 11.83 25.80 -22.03
CA LEU A 161 12.91 25.99 -22.98
C LEU A 161 12.43 26.70 -24.25
N ALA A 162 11.24 26.36 -24.74
CA ALA A 162 10.63 27.02 -25.90
C ALA A 162 10.29 28.48 -25.58
N LEU A 163 9.78 28.78 -24.39
CA LEU A 163 9.48 30.15 -23.95
C LEU A 163 10.76 30.97 -23.76
N LEU A 164 11.80 30.39 -23.15
CA LEU A 164 13.11 31.03 -23.04
C LEU A 164 13.73 31.28 -24.42
N GLY A 165 13.68 30.28 -25.31
CA GLY A 165 14.20 30.37 -26.67
C GLY A 165 13.47 31.42 -27.52
N THR A 166 12.14 31.45 -27.47
CA THR A 166 11.33 32.44 -28.19
C THR A 166 11.44 33.84 -27.59
N GLY A 167 11.56 33.95 -26.27
CA GLY A 167 11.83 35.22 -25.57
C GLY A 167 13.16 35.84 -26.01
N LEU A 168 14.22 35.04 -26.08
CA LEU A 168 15.55 35.48 -26.56
C LEU A 168 15.53 35.84 -28.05
N ALA A 169 14.86 35.04 -28.89
CA ALA A 169 14.69 35.35 -30.31
C ALA A 169 13.91 36.65 -30.53
N GLY A 170 12.87 36.90 -29.73
CA GLY A 170 12.09 38.14 -29.75
C GLY A 170 12.92 39.37 -29.36
N LEU A 171 13.74 39.27 -28.32
CA LEU A 171 14.66 40.33 -27.90
C LEU A 171 15.71 40.65 -28.98
N TYR A 172 16.28 39.62 -29.61
CA TYR A 172 17.21 39.79 -30.72
C TYR A 172 16.57 40.48 -31.93
N ALA A 173 15.38 40.05 -32.33
CA ALA A 173 14.63 40.67 -33.42
C ALA A 173 14.29 42.14 -33.14
N ARG A 174 13.93 42.48 -31.90
CA ARG A 174 13.68 43.87 -31.46
C ARG A 174 14.94 44.73 -31.56
N LYS A 175 16.10 44.20 -31.17
CA LYS A 175 17.39 44.91 -31.27
C LYS A 175 17.76 45.23 -32.73
N ARG A 176 17.62 44.26 -33.65
CA ARG A 176 17.86 44.47 -35.10
C ARG A 176 16.96 45.55 -35.69
N ARG A 177 15.66 45.54 -35.36
CA ARG A 177 14.71 46.56 -35.86
C ARG A 177 15.08 47.97 -35.39
N LYS A 178 15.67 48.12 -34.20
CA LYS A 178 16.09 49.42 -33.68
C LYS A 178 17.36 49.93 -34.37
N ALA A 179 18.30 49.05 -34.71
CA ALA A 179 19.51 49.40 -35.45
C ALA A 179 19.20 49.85 -36.89
N ASN A 180 18.30 49.15 -37.59
CA ASN A 180 17.92 49.48 -38.97
C ASN A 180 17.07 50.75 -39.11
N ARG A 181 16.57 51.32 -38.00
CA ARG A 181 15.82 52.59 -37.99
C ARG A 181 16.70 53.81 -37.65
N ALA A 182 17.95 53.58 -37.29
CA ALA A 182 18.92 54.61 -36.92
C ALA A 182 19.98 54.87 -38.02
N ALA A 183 19.84 54.20 -39.16
CA ALA A 183 20.58 54.41 -40.41
C ALA A 183 19.60 54.94 -41.46
#